data_AF-A0A2R6D0T4-F1
#
_entry.id   AF-A0A2R6D0T4-F1
#
_cell.length_a   1.000
_cell.length_b   1.000
_cell.length_c   1.000
_cell.angle_alpha   90.00
_cell.angle_beta   90.00
_cell.angle_gamma   90.00
#
_symmetry.space_group_name_H-M   'P 1'
#
loop_
_entity.id
_entity.type
_entity.pdbx_description
1 polymer ?
#
loop_
_entity_poly.entity_id
_entity_poly.type
_entity_poly.pdbx_seq_one_letter_code
_entity_poly.pdbx_strand_id
1 'polypeptide(L)'
;MARVGVGTDVTETDEAYLTDVSGSVSTVPESGSELLVVEARDEYNNPVSGVTVSADAVAGSLDDTTARTGPEGRAAFLYEAPASVSSRIEDTVEFSYTGAPGTGFDAAEPENVNMTVEIQNTAVGGSAGDVPYSVTWDDPDGGSNDRYEFDVDTEGSLLDMTALVENTSLTNATIDGAEVDFAVNDSTVATVSPGTDTSGSNGEATTTLTAQSNGTVRVYAVTGGGASDYLDVNVSGVGAGSDTIIDNFEDADIDEYGGDVNQFSTTTNPAFDGSYALQSDSIGNAVKYINTTSAPANDLPEYPREGDTFNYNFYPNSFSTNHQYRALVGFGETSGGKIYEVSIDETGDNTGNFELTVSNGDGSETSDSTFDLSTGTWYEVEVEWGTDDVVVTLTETDGTELASVTVDGKGDGGADELAFGNQGGRTTFDYVRKTRAGPATRAYPRRAEQLSR
;
A
#
# COMPACT_ATOMS: atom_id res chain seq x y z
N MET A 1 9.53 32.61 -2.16
CA MET A 1 8.44 32.70 -1.16
C MET A 1 7.82 31.32 -1.11
N ALA A 2 7.78 30.66 0.04
CA ALA A 2 7.20 29.32 0.15
C ALA A 2 5.74 29.42 0.59
N ARG A 3 4.83 28.69 -0.08
CA ARG A 3 3.50 28.42 0.48
C ARG A 3 3.66 27.30 1.49
N VAL A 4 3.43 27.62 2.77
CA VAL A 4 3.28 26.60 3.82
C VAL A 4 1.79 26.42 4.01
N GLY A 5 1.25 25.36 3.41
CA GLY A 5 -0.10 24.89 3.70
C GLY A 5 -0.07 23.99 4.92
N VAL A 6 -0.92 24.28 5.90
CA VAL A 6 -1.20 23.40 7.05
C VAL A 6 -2.67 23.04 6.98
N GLY A 7 -2.96 21.80 6.58
CA GLY A 7 -4.31 21.26 6.37
C GLY A 7 -4.35 20.28 5.20
N THR A 8 -5.36 19.41 5.15
CA THR A 8 -5.55 18.37 4.11
C THR A 8 -6.11 18.92 2.79
N ASP A 9 -6.24 20.24 2.66
CA ASP A 9 -6.82 20.97 1.52
C ASP A 9 -5.76 21.81 0.77
N VAL A 10 -4.52 21.35 0.74
CA VAL A 10 -3.50 21.95 -0.13
C VAL A 10 -3.66 21.33 -1.51
N THR A 11 -4.38 22.02 -2.40
CA THR A 11 -4.34 21.69 -3.83
C THR A 11 -2.90 21.84 -4.31
N GLU A 12 -2.35 20.77 -4.89
CA GLU A 12 -1.06 20.82 -5.57
C GLU A 12 -1.06 21.96 -6.60
N THR A 13 0.08 22.63 -6.72
CA THR A 13 0.25 23.69 -7.72
C THR A 13 0.44 23.06 -9.10
N ASP A 14 -0.29 23.57 -10.09
CA ASP A 14 -0.20 23.12 -11.47
C ASP A 14 1.22 23.30 -12.04
N GLU A 15 1.60 22.45 -13.00
CA GLU A 15 2.84 22.55 -13.75
C GLU A 15 2.93 23.88 -14.53
N ALA A 16 4.11 24.49 -14.51
CA ALA A 16 4.37 25.76 -15.18
C ALA A 16 5.47 25.68 -16.24
N TYR A 17 6.47 24.82 -16.07
CA TYR A 17 7.51 24.61 -17.08
C TYR A 17 8.25 23.27 -16.93
N LEU A 18 8.88 22.82 -18.02
CA LEU A 18 9.88 21.75 -18.03
C LEU A 18 11.31 22.30 -17.98
N THR A 19 12.21 21.55 -17.39
CA THR A 19 13.66 21.75 -17.46
C THR A 19 14.38 20.43 -17.63
N ASP A 20 15.57 20.45 -18.25
CA ASP A 20 16.46 19.30 -18.28
C ASP A 20 17.19 19.11 -16.94
N VAL A 21 17.46 17.86 -16.56
CA VAL A 21 18.17 17.49 -15.32
C VAL A 21 19.47 16.77 -15.64
N SER A 22 19.42 15.73 -16.47
CA SER A 22 20.59 14.91 -16.82
C SER A 22 20.47 14.27 -18.20
N GLY A 23 21.62 14.04 -18.86
CA GLY A 23 21.69 13.42 -20.19
C GLY A 23 21.71 14.41 -21.36
N SER A 24 21.54 15.71 -21.11
CA SER A 24 21.73 16.74 -22.14
C SER A 24 23.21 16.94 -22.44
N VAL A 25 23.57 17.03 -23.73
CA VAL A 25 24.93 17.17 -24.24
C VAL A 25 25.83 15.98 -23.90
N SER A 26 25.22 14.83 -23.57
CA SER A 26 25.93 13.57 -23.39
C SER A 26 26.50 13.09 -24.73
N THR A 27 27.53 12.26 -24.64
CA THR A 27 28.14 11.66 -25.83
C THR A 27 27.98 10.16 -25.76
N VAL A 28 27.22 9.61 -26.71
CA VAL A 28 26.83 8.22 -26.76
C VAL A 28 27.50 7.57 -27.98
N PRO A 29 28.17 6.41 -27.84
CA PRO A 29 28.66 5.68 -29.00
C PRO A 29 27.49 5.12 -29.84
N GLU A 30 27.75 4.72 -31.08
CA GLU A 30 26.82 3.90 -31.86
C GLU A 30 26.35 2.68 -31.05
N SER A 31 25.06 2.35 -31.15
CA SER A 31 24.42 1.27 -30.34
C SER A 31 24.47 1.47 -28.82
N GLY A 32 24.98 2.59 -28.33
CA GLY A 32 24.93 2.93 -26.92
C GLY A 32 23.59 3.57 -26.54
N SER A 33 23.33 3.62 -25.25
CA SER A 33 22.13 4.20 -24.67
C SER A 33 22.46 5.33 -23.69
N GLU A 34 21.49 6.19 -23.41
CA GLU A 34 21.60 7.27 -22.44
C GLU A 34 20.27 7.46 -21.69
N LEU A 35 20.33 7.72 -20.39
CA LEU A 35 19.16 8.10 -19.62
C LEU A 35 18.92 9.62 -19.68
N LEU A 36 17.82 10.02 -20.29
CA LEU A 36 17.40 11.42 -20.38
C LEU A 36 16.38 11.72 -19.28
N VAL A 37 16.69 12.67 -18.40
CA VAL A 37 15.82 13.05 -17.29
C VAL A 37 15.41 14.51 -17.41
N VAL A 38 14.10 14.75 -17.38
CA VAL A 38 13.48 16.07 -17.36
C VAL A 38 12.67 16.25 -16.07
N GLU A 39 12.42 17.49 -15.68
CA GLU A 39 11.69 17.82 -14.46
C GLU A 39 10.60 18.86 -14.73
N ALA A 40 9.39 18.56 -14.25
CA ALA A 40 8.27 19.50 -14.24
C ALA A 40 8.28 20.32 -12.96
N ARG A 41 8.13 21.63 -13.10
CA ARG A 41 8.14 22.59 -11.99
C ARG A 41 6.96 23.54 -12.05
N ASP A 42 6.51 23.98 -10.88
CA ASP A 42 5.47 25.01 -10.75
C ASP A 42 6.04 26.43 -10.92
N GLU A 43 5.17 27.45 -10.90
CA GLU A 43 5.56 28.86 -11.05
C GLU A 43 6.52 29.37 -9.95
N TYR A 44 6.68 28.60 -8.87
CA TYR A 44 7.55 28.89 -7.74
C TYR A 44 8.83 28.05 -7.72
N ASN A 45 9.10 27.29 -8.79
CA ASN A 45 10.24 26.39 -8.93
C ASN A 45 10.21 25.22 -7.91
N ASN A 46 9.03 24.79 -7.46
CA ASN A 46 8.86 23.51 -6.75
C ASN A 46 8.63 22.38 -7.75
N PRO A 47 9.14 21.16 -7.51
CA PRO A 47 8.85 20.00 -8.35
C PRO A 47 7.36 19.63 -8.33
N VAL A 48 6.82 19.17 -9.47
CA VAL A 48 5.42 18.76 -9.62
C VAL A 48 5.35 17.28 -10.02
N SER A 49 4.68 16.47 -9.20
CA SER A 49 4.49 15.03 -9.42
C SER A 49 3.27 14.74 -10.31
N GLY A 50 3.24 13.54 -10.91
CA GLY A 50 2.10 13.00 -11.65
C GLY A 50 1.92 13.56 -13.07
N VAL A 51 2.77 14.47 -13.51
CA VAL A 51 2.72 15.11 -14.84
C VAL A 51 3.12 14.08 -15.90
N THR A 52 2.30 13.92 -16.94
CA THR A 52 2.65 13.08 -18.10
C THR A 52 3.50 13.89 -19.07
N VAL A 53 4.72 13.44 -19.32
CA VAL A 53 5.63 14.02 -20.30
C VAL A 53 5.69 13.10 -21.50
N SER A 54 5.56 13.66 -22.70
CA SER A 54 5.75 12.96 -23.98
C SER A 54 7.08 13.37 -24.61
N ALA A 55 7.72 12.44 -25.32
CA ALA A 55 9.03 12.65 -25.92
C ALA A 55 9.10 12.10 -27.35
N ASP A 56 9.94 12.72 -28.18
CA ASP A 56 10.26 12.28 -29.54
C ASP A 56 11.74 12.50 -29.84
N ALA A 57 12.36 11.55 -30.56
CA ALA A 57 13.76 11.63 -30.98
C ALA A 57 13.85 11.62 -32.51
N VAL A 58 14.74 12.44 -33.09
CA VAL A 58 14.80 12.62 -34.55
C VAL A 58 15.68 11.55 -35.23
N ALA A 59 16.81 11.18 -34.62
CA ALA A 59 17.78 10.27 -35.21
C ALA A 59 17.82 8.89 -34.54
N GLY A 60 17.84 8.85 -33.20
CA GLY A 60 17.77 7.65 -32.39
C GLY A 60 16.34 7.20 -32.13
N SER A 61 16.17 6.36 -31.11
CA SER A 61 14.88 5.90 -30.62
C SER A 61 14.77 6.09 -29.12
N LEU A 62 13.53 6.21 -28.64
CA LEU A 62 13.21 6.14 -27.22
C LEU A 62 12.48 4.83 -26.96
N ASP A 63 12.85 4.15 -25.89
CA ASP A 63 12.19 2.91 -25.48
C ASP A 63 10.73 3.18 -25.04
N ASP A 64 10.53 4.28 -24.28
CA ASP A 64 9.23 4.86 -23.98
C ASP A 64 9.08 6.25 -24.63
N THR A 65 7.90 6.54 -25.18
CA THR A 65 7.58 7.89 -25.71
C THR A 65 6.77 8.73 -24.72
N THR A 66 6.42 8.16 -23.56
CA THR A 66 5.70 8.85 -22.48
C THR A 66 6.18 8.36 -21.12
N ALA A 67 6.35 9.27 -20.15
CA ALA A 67 6.70 8.97 -18.76
C ALA A 67 5.95 9.89 -17.78
N ARG A 68 5.81 9.49 -16.51
CA ARG A 68 5.16 10.30 -15.45
C ARG A 68 6.17 10.82 -14.44
N THR A 69 5.97 12.06 -13.97
CA THR A 69 6.88 12.68 -12.99
C THR A 69 6.69 12.15 -11.56
N GLY A 70 7.82 11.95 -10.86
CA GLY A 70 7.84 11.47 -9.47
C GLY A 70 7.68 12.55 -8.40
N PRO A 71 7.82 12.21 -7.11
CA PRO A 71 7.79 13.17 -6.00
C PRO A 71 8.84 14.28 -6.12
N GLU A 72 9.95 14.00 -6.81
CA GLU A 72 10.97 14.99 -7.17
C GLU A 72 10.66 15.75 -8.46
N GLY A 73 9.48 15.55 -9.06
CA GLY A 73 9.05 16.21 -10.30
C GLY A 73 9.73 15.69 -11.56
N ARG A 74 10.45 14.57 -11.50
CA ARG A 74 11.28 14.06 -12.62
C ARG A 74 10.62 12.94 -13.41
N ALA A 75 10.76 12.97 -14.73
CA ALA A 75 10.40 11.91 -15.67
C ALA A 75 11.65 11.46 -16.44
N ALA A 76 11.79 10.15 -16.65
CA ALA A 76 12.99 9.55 -17.26
C ALA A 76 12.64 8.79 -18.54
N PHE A 77 13.55 8.86 -19.51
CA PHE A 77 13.42 8.24 -20.83
C PHE A 77 14.75 7.58 -21.22
N LEU A 78 14.71 6.32 -21.63
CA LEU A 78 15.88 5.64 -22.18
C LEU A 78 16.01 5.94 -23.68
N TYR A 79 17.09 6.63 -24.05
CA TYR A 79 17.45 6.92 -25.42
C TYR A 79 18.42 5.86 -25.94
N GLU A 80 18.19 5.37 -27.16
CA GLU A 80 19.06 4.44 -27.87
C GLU A 80 19.62 5.10 -29.14
N ALA A 81 20.95 5.14 -29.25
CA ALA A 81 21.62 5.63 -30.44
C ALA A 81 21.48 4.63 -31.60
N PRO A 82 21.41 5.10 -32.86
CA PRO A 82 21.39 4.22 -34.02
C PRO A 82 22.57 3.26 -34.04
N ALA A 83 22.33 2.05 -34.57
CA ALA A 83 23.35 1.01 -34.66
C ALA A 83 24.60 1.42 -35.46
N SER A 84 24.48 2.40 -36.35
CA SER A 84 25.63 2.98 -37.07
C SER A 84 25.32 4.39 -37.59
N VAL A 85 26.31 5.28 -37.53
CA VAL A 85 26.29 6.63 -38.08
C VAL A 85 27.54 6.86 -38.94
N SER A 86 27.39 7.51 -40.09
CA SER A 86 28.52 7.69 -41.03
C SER A 86 29.60 8.67 -40.53
N SER A 87 29.26 9.53 -39.58
CA SER A 87 30.12 10.48 -38.88
C SER A 87 29.45 10.84 -37.55
N ARG A 88 30.15 11.58 -36.68
CA ARG A 88 29.53 12.21 -35.51
C ARG A 88 28.31 13.02 -35.96
N ILE A 89 27.18 12.79 -35.30
CA ILE A 89 25.93 13.54 -35.50
C ILE A 89 25.38 13.97 -34.14
N GLU A 90 24.55 15.01 -34.14
CA GLU A 90 23.76 15.43 -32.99
C GLU A 90 22.32 14.99 -33.24
N ASP A 91 21.69 14.40 -32.23
CA ASP A 91 20.25 14.16 -32.19
C ASP A 91 19.60 15.16 -31.23
N THR A 92 18.42 15.65 -31.60
CA THR A 92 17.59 16.49 -30.75
C THR A 92 16.42 15.66 -30.26
N VAL A 93 16.32 15.51 -28.95
CA VAL A 93 15.18 14.88 -28.29
C VAL A 93 14.28 15.98 -27.75
N GLU A 94 13.02 15.96 -28.17
CA GLU A 94 12.00 16.95 -27.83
C GLU A 94 11.10 16.39 -26.74
N PHE A 95 10.76 17.19 -25.72
CA PHE A 95 9.91 16.81 -24.59
C PHE A 95 8.80 17.84 -24.37
N SER A 96 7.59 17.39 -24.08
CA SER A 96 6.46 18.28 -23.76
C SER A 96 5.46 17.62 -22.79
N TYR A 97 4.88 18.39 -21.85
CA TYR A 97 3.78 17.91 -21.01
C TYR A 97 2.37 18.22 -21.55
N THR A 98 2.26 18.95 -22.67
CA THR A 98 0.95 19.29 -23.28
C THR A 98 0.52 18.34 -24.40
N GLY A 99 1.40 17.42 -24.80
CA GLY A 99 1.14 16.40 -25.81
C GLY A 99 2.42 15.91 -26.49
N ALA A 100 2.26 14.98 -27.45
CA ALA A 100 3.40 14.48 -28.21
C ALA A 100 4.08 15.61 -29.02
N PRO A 101 5.43 15.71 -28.98
CA PRO A 101 6.17 16.61 -29.84
C PRO A 101 5.88 16.37 -31.33
N GLY A 102 6.07 17.40 -32.16
CA GLY A 102 5.76 17.30 -33.59
C GLY A 102 5.80 18.63 -34.31
N THR A 103 5.04 18.75 -35.41
CA THR A 103 5.03 19.96 -36.24
C THR A 103 4.40 21.14 -35.49
N GLY A 104 5.22 21.95 -34.83
CA GLY A 104 4.79 23.03 -33.95
C GLY A 104 5.49 23.07 -32.60
N PHE A 105 6.38 22.11 -32.32
CA PHE A 105 7.26 22.17 -31.17
C PHE A 105 8.09 23.46 -31.15
N ASP A 106 8.10 24.15 -30.02
CA ASP A 106 8.90 25.34 -29.77
C ASP A 106 9.54 25.23 -28.39
N ALA A 107 10.85 25.00 -28.35
CA ALA A 107 11.63 24.88 -27.12
C ALA A 107 11.70 26.19 -26.30
N ALA A 108 11.17 27.30 -26.81
CA ALA A 108 11.03 28.55 -26.07
C ALA A 108 9.75 28.63 -25.24
N GLU A 109 8.75 27.78 -25.51
CA GLU A 109 7.52 27.72 -24.71
C GLU A 109 7.78 26.98 -23.39
N PRO A 110 7.22 27.43 -22.25
CA PRO A 110 7.47 26.85 -20.93
C PRO A 110 7.20 25.34 -20.84
N GLU A 111 6.20 24.85 -21.55
CA GLU A 111 5.80 23.45 -21.57
C GLU A 111 6.75 22.50 -22.30
N ASN A 112 7.77 23.04 -22.97
CA ASN A 112 8.66 22.30 -23.85
C ASN A 112 10.11 22.40 -23.38
N VAL A 113 10.86 21.31 -23.53
CA VAL A 113 12.32 21.32 -23.40
C VAL A 113 12.92 20.42 -24.46
N ASN A 114 14.12 20.76 -24.94
CA ASN A 114 14.88 19.86 -25.81
C ASN A 114 16.22 19.49 -25.16
N MET A 115 16.70 18.30 -25.47
CA MET A 115 18.01 17.82 -25.07
C MET A 115 18.75 17.41 -26.32
N THR A 116 20.05 17.69 -26.36
CA THR A 116 20.91 17.28 -27.48
C THR A 116 21.72 16.07 -27.06
N VAL A 117 21.68 14.99 -27.83
CA VAL A 117 22.52 13.82 -27.63
C VAL A 117 23.53 13.76 -28.76
N GLU A 118 24.80 13.64 -28.44
CA GLU A 118 25.85 13.51 -29.44
C GLU A 118 26.18 12.05 -29.71
N ILE A 119 25.96 11.59 -30.94
CA ILE A 119 26.26 10.23 -31.35
C ILE A 119 27.65 10.18 -32.00
N GLN A 120 28.57 9.42 -31.40
CA GLN A 120 29.91 9.20 -31.95
C GLN A 120 29.96 8.02 -32.90
N ASN A 121 30.45 8.25 -34.12
CA ASN A 121 30.92 7.18 -34.99
C ASN A 121 32.18 6.55 -34.39
N THR A 122 32.11 5.28 -33.99
CA THR A 122 33.24 4.54 -33.42
C THR A 122 34.07 3.80 -34.48
N ALA A 123 33.62 3.77 -35.74
CA ALA A 123 34.27 3.09 -36.85
C ALA A 123 35.52 3.85 -37.36
N VAL A 124 36.62 3.76 -36.62
CA VAL A 124 37.96 4.16 -37.08
C VAL A 124 38.78 2.91 -37.40
N GLY A 125 38.56 2.30 -38.58
CA GLY A 125 39.47 1.28 -39.13
C GLY A 125 39.79 0.10 -38.21
N GLY A 126 38.76 -0.67 -37.82
CA GLY A 126 38.83 -1.85 -36.95
C GLY A 126 37.44 -2.06 -36.36
N SER A 127 37.05 -3.31 -36.07
CA SER A 127 35.69 -3.72 -35.65
C SER A 127 34.90 -2.70 -34.83
N ALA A 128 33.60 -2.58 -35.16
CA ALA A 128 32.57 -1.88 -34.39
C ALA A 128 32.82 -2.01 -32.88
N GLY A 129 32.93 -0.87 -32.20
CA GLY A 129 33.25 -0.83 -30.77
C GLY A 129 32.00 -1.11 -29.96
N ASP A 130 31.85 -2.37 -29.53
CA ASP A 130 31.00 -2.71 -28.39
C ASP A 130 31.42 -1.87 -27.19
N VAL A 131 30.44 -1.42 -26.41
CA VAL A 131 30.69 -0.87 -25.08
C VAL A 131 31.50 -1.93 -24.30
N PRO A 132 32.65 -1.59 -23.68
CA PRO A 132 33.53 -2.59 -23.06
C PRO A 132 32.89 -3.25 -21.82
N TYR A 133 31.72 -2.76 -21.41
CA TYR A 133 30.97 -3.21 -20.26
C TYR A 133 29.49 -3.42 -20.66
N SER A 134 28.83 -4.36 -20.00
CA SER A 134 27.38 -4.54 -20.00
C SER A 134 26.86 -4.27 -18.59
N VAL A 135 25.63 -3.79 -18.49
CA VAL A 135 24.86 -3.79 -17.25
C VAL A 135 23.67 -4.71 -17.46
N THR A 136 23.34 -5.52 -16.46
CA THR A 136 22.18 -6.41 -16.49
C THR A 136 21.51 -6.46 -15.13
N TRP A 137 20.19 -6.48 -15.06
CA TRP A 137 19.47 -6.76 -13.83
C TRP A 137 19.71 -8.21 -13.38
N ASP A 138 19.98 -8.40 -12.09
CA ASP A 138 19.87 -9.70 -11.45
C ASP A 138 18.39 -9.93 -11.15
N ASP A 139 17.74 -10.74 -11.98
CA ASP A 139 16.29 -10.97 -11.94
C ASP A 139 15.87 -11.50 -10.55
N PRO A 140 15.02 -10.79 -9.79
CA PRO A 140 14.71 -11.17 -8.41
C PRO A 140 14.03 -12.54 -8.27
N ASP A 141 13.32 -13.03 -9.29
CA ASP A 141 12.73 -14.38 -9.29
C ASP A 141 13.67 -15.48 -9.83
N GLY A 142 14.88 -15.11 -10.27
CA GLY A 142 15.85 -15.99 -10.90
C GLY A 142 15.46 -16.46 -12.31
N GLY A 143 14.51 -15.76 -12.93
CA GLY A 143 14.01 -15.94 -14.27
C GLY A 143 14.98 -15.50 -15.36
N SER A 144 14.48 -15.47 -16.59
CA SER A 144 15.24 -15.01 -17.78
C SER A 144 14.38 -14.12 -18.67
N ASN A 145 13.26 -13.65 -18.12
CA ASN A 145 12.33 -12.74 -18.76
C ASN A 145 12.54 -11.38 -18.12
N ASP A 146 12.50 -10.32 -18.92
CA ASP A 146 12.58 -8.93 -18.45
C ASP A 146 11.29 -8.50 -17.72
N ARG A 147 10.65 -9.41 -16.97
CA ARG A 147 9.42 -9.17 -16.22
C ARG A 147 9.45 -9.85 -14.86
N TYR A 148 9.21 -9.06 -13.82
CA TYR A 148 9.01 -9.51 -12.44
C TYR A 148 7.57 -9.23 -11.98
N GLU A 149 6.95 -10.18 -11.29
CA GLU A 149 5.66 -9.99 -10.61
C GLU A 149 5.93 -9.63 -9.15
N PHE A 150 5.61 -8.39 -8.75
CA PHE A 150 5.86 -7.88 -7.40
C PHE A 150 4.55 -7.82 -6.61
N ASP A 151 4.32 -8.82 -5.76
CA ASP A 151 3.13 -8.89 -4.93
C ASP A 151 3.38 -8.28 -3.55
N VAL A 152 2.91 -7.04 -3.36
CA VAL A 152 3.11 -6.28 -2.11
C VAL A 152 2.43 -6.92 -0.90
N ASP A 153 1.39 -7.74 -1.11
CA ASP A 153 0.74 -8.48 -0.03
C ASP A 153 1.65 -9.58 0.52
N THR A 154 2.38 -10.25 -0.37
CA THR A 154 3.26 -11.38 -0.02
C THR A 154 4.67 -10.92 0.38
N GLU A 155 5.22 -9.94 -0.33
CA GLU A 155 6.64 -9.56 -0.27
C GLU A 155 6.90 -8.28 0.52
N GLY A 156 5.85 -7.49 0.80
CA GLY A 156 5.96 -6.13 1.35
C GLY A 156 6.16 -5.08 0.26
N SER A 157 6.21 -3.80 0.64
CA SER A 157 6.21 -2.67 -0.31
C SER A 157 7.60 -2.27 -0.83
N LEU A 158 8.65 -2.99 -0.43
CA LEU A 158 10.04 -2.69 -0.77
C LEU A 158 10.66 -3.92 -1.44
N LEU A 159 11.26 -3.72 -2.61
CA LEU A 159 11.99 -4.73 -3.37
C LEU A 159 13.43 -4.25 -3.57
N ASP A 160 14.40 -4.96 -3.02
CA ASP A 160 15.82 -4.69 -3.27
C ASP A 160 16.20 -5.23 -4.66
N MET A 161 16.80 -4.37 -5.48
CA MET A 161 17.20 -4.67 -6.85
C MET A 161 18.70 -4.51 -7.02
N THR A 162 19.31 -5.41 -7.79
CA THR A 162 20.75 -5.42 -8.03
C THR A 162 21.02 -5.44 -9.53
N ALA A 163 21.84 -4.50 -10.01
CA ALA A 163 22.36 -4.49 -11.37
C ALA A 163 23.84 -4.94 -11.37
N LEU A 164 24.18 -5.86 -12.26
CA LEU A 164 25.51 -6.40 -12.42
C LEU A 164 26.22 -5.74 -13.62
N VAL A 165 27.41 -5.19 -13.37
CA VAL A 165 28.28 -4.59 -14.38
C VAL A 165 29.44 -5.52 -14.71
N GLU A 166 29.49 -6.01 -15.95
CA GLU A 166 30.50 -6.97 -16.42
C GLU A 166 31.25 -6.48 -17.65
N ASN A 167 32.47 -6.96 -17.83
CA ASN A 167 33.27 -6.73 -19.03
C ASN A 167 32.77 -7.62 -20.18
N THR A 168 32.42 -7.02 -21.31
CA THR A 168 31.93 -7.76 -22.49
C THR A 168 33.02 -8.60 -23.17
N SER A 169 34.29 -8.26 -22.97
CA SER A 169 35.44 -8.92 -23.60
C SER A 169 36.13 -9.96 -22.72
N LEU A 170 35.87 -9.97 -21.42
CA LEU A 170 36.48 -10.87 -20.44
C LEU A 170 35.37 -11.63 -19.71
N THR A 171 35.30 -12.94 -19.93
CA THR A 171 34.28 -13.79 -19.31
C THR A 171 34.33 -13.71 -17.78
N ASN A 172 33.17 -13.43 -17.16
CA ASN A 172 32.96 -13.31 -15.71
C ASN A 172 33.89 -12.29 -15.04
N ALA A 173 34.25 -11.22 -15.75
CA ALA A 173 35.04 -10.13 -15.18
C ALA A 173 34.11 -8.97 -14.83
N THR A 174 33.84 -8.83 -13.54
CA THR A 174 33.06 -7.73 -12.98
C THR A 174 33.84 -6.42 -13.04
N ILE A 175 33.11 -5.30 -13.07
CA ILE A 175 33.70 -3.95 -13.08
C ILE A 175 33.49 -3.29 -11.73
N ASP A 176 34.58 -2.86 -11.10
CA ASP A 176 34.58 -2.08 -9.87
C ASP A 176 34.62 -0.58 -10.21
N GLY A 177 33.81 0.22 -9.53
CA GLY A 177 33.80 1.67 -9.66
C GLY A 177 33.02 2.23 -10.84
N ALA A 178 32.12 1.47 -11.47
CA ALA A 178 31.24 1.99 -12.52
C ALA A 178 30.00 2.63 -11.91
N GLU A 179 29.69 3.87 -12.30
CA GLU A 179 28.46 4.56 -11.89
C GLU A 179 27.27 4.00 -12.67
N VAL A 180 26.19 3.69 -11.95
CA VAL A 180 24.92 3.19 -12.46
C VAL A 180 23.80 4.12 -12.01
N ASP A 181 23.07 4.65 -12.97
CA ASP A 181 21.86 5.45 -12.77
C ASP A 181 20.62 4.56 -12.81
N PHE A 182 19.70 4.77 -11.86
CA PHE A 182 18.43 4.05 -11.74
C PHE A 182 17.25 4.99 -11.89
N ALA A 183 16.25 4.56 -12.64
CA ALA A 183 15.02 5.33 -12.82
C ALA A 183 13.82 4.43 -13.13
N VAL A 184 12.63 5.03 -13.12
CA VAL A 184 11.36 4.40 -13.49
C VAL A 184 10.64 5.26 -14.53
N ASN A 185 9.87 4.63 -15.42
CA ASN A 185 9.03 5.37 -16.38
C ASN A 185 7.72 5.90 -15.77
N ASP A 186 7.19 5.24 -14.74
CA ASP A 186 5.98 5.65 -14.03
C ASP A 186 6.16 5.60 -12.51
N SER A 187 6.52 6.75 -11.96
CA SER A 187 6.70 6.94 -10.52
C SER A 187 5.41 6.90 -9.71
N THR A 188 4.24 6.95 -10.35
CA THR A 188 2.96 6.79 -9.65
C THR A 188 2.70 5.32 -9.29
N VAL A 189 3.36 4.40 -9.99
CA VAL A 189 3.31 2.96 -9.72
C VAL A 189 4.41 2.56 -8.73
N ALA A 190 5.66 3.01 -8.91
CA ALA A 190 6.75 2.73 -7.97
C ALA A 190 7.87 3.76 -8.05
N THR A 191 8.70 3.91 -7.02
CA THR A 191 9.87 4.80 -7.01
C THR A 191 11.15 4.06 -6.63
N VAL A 192 12.32 4.50 -7.11
CA VAL A 192 13.63 3.90 -6.75
C VAL A 192 14.46 4.81 -5.84
N SER A 193 15.20 4.22 -4.90
CA SER A 193 16.18 4.93 -4.08
C SER A 193 17.28 3.97 -3.57
N PRO A 194 18.58 4.33 -3.68
CA PRO A 194 19.08 5.55 -4.33
C PRO A 194 18.87 5.54 -5.85
N GLY A 195 18.77 6.72 -6.46
CA GLY A 195 18.66 6.85 -7.91
C GLY A 195 20.00 6.68 -8.66
N THR A 196 21.11 6.55 -7.93
CA THR A 196 22.45 6.33 -8.48
C THR A 196 23.26 5.50 -7.50
N ASP A 197 24.07 4.56 -7.98
CA ASP A 197 25.04 3.83 -7.15
C ASP A 197 26.34 3.57 -7.94
N THR A 198 27.39 3.11 -7.26
CA THR A 198 28.67 2.75 -7.87
C THR A 198 28.94 1.26 -7.65
N SER A 199 29.21 0.53 -8.74
CA SER A 199 29.45 -0.90 -8.70
C SER A 199 30.63 -1.25 -7.79
N GLY A 200 30.46 -2.27 -6.95
CA GLY A 200 31.52 -2.76 -6.07
C GLY A 200 32.52 -3.69 -6.77
N SER A 201 33.43 -4.28 -5.99
CA SER A 201 34.41 -5.26 -6.51
C SER A 201 33.79 -6.53 -7.12
N ASN A 202 32.53 -6.82 -6.80
CA ASN A 202 31.70 -7.88 -7.38
C ASN A 202 30.86 -7.41 -8.58
N GLY A 203 31.00 -6.16 -9.03
CA GLY A 203 30.26 -5.61 -10.16
C GLY A 203 28.83 -5.18 -9.84
N GLU A 204 28.38 -5.33 -8.59
CA GLU A 204 27.00 -5.05 -8.20
C GLU A 204 26.82 -3.58 -7.82
N ALA A 205 25.76 -2.96 -8.33
CA ALA A 205 25.20 -1.68 -7.91
C ALA A 205 23.74 -1.92 -7.50
N THR A 206 23.25 -1.30 -6.42
CA THR A 206 21.93 -1.62 -5.86
C THR A 206 21.00 -0.41 -5.75
N THR A 207 19.69 -0.69 -5.83
CA THR A 207 18.63 0.26 -5.53
C THR A 207 17.45 -0.45 -4.88
N THR A 208 16.58 0.27 -4.18
CA THR A 208 15.34 -0.29 -3.64
C THR A 208 14.16 0.31 -4.40
N LEU A 209 13.33 -0.54 -4.99
CA LEU A 209 12.04 -0.19 -5.57
C LEU A 209 10.98 -0.15 -4.47
N THR A 210 10.24 0.96 -4.37
CA THR A 210 9.13 1.14 -3.43
C THR A 210 7.82 1.22 -4.21
N ALA A 211 6.92 0.26 -3.98
CA ALA A 211 5.60 0.25 -4.62
C ALA A 211 4.69 1.37 -4.08
N GLN A 212 4.01 2.07 -5.00
CA GLN A 212 3.12 3.21 -4.73
C GLN A 212 1.68 2.95 -5.17
N SER A 213 1.47 2.17 -6.23
CA SER A 213 0.14 1.76 -6.71
C SER A 213 0.23 0.49 -7.56
N ASN A 214 -0.90 -0.18 -7.76
CA ASN A 214 -0.97 -1.32 -8.67
C ASN A 214 -0.77 -0.87 -10.12
N GLY A 215 0.01 -1.62 -10.89
CA GLY A 215 0.30 -1.32 -12.28
C GLY A 215 1.64 -1.89 -12.73
N THR A 216 1.95 -1.73 -14.00
CA THR A 216 3.26 -2.11 -14.55
C THR A 216 4.15 -0.88 -14.63
N VAL A 217 5.38 -1.00 -14.15
CA VAL A 217 6.43 0.04 -14.22
C VAL A 217 7.69 -0.58 -14.81
N ARG A 218 8.40 0.16 -15.66
CA ARG A 218 9.72 -0.23 -16.15
C ARG A 218 10.79 0.40 -15.29
N VAL A 219 11.73 -0.41 -14.80
CA VAL A 219 12.88 0.04 -13.99
C VAL A 219 14.14 -0.03 -14.86
N TYR A 220 14.85 1.08 -14.96
CA TYR A 220 16.06 1.22 -15.78
C TYR A 220 17.32 1.16 -14.94
N ALA A 221 18.37 0.54 -15.48
CA ALA A 221 19.75 0.66 -15.02
C ALA A 221 20.62 1.10 -16.19
N VAL A 222 21.33 2.22 -16.06
CA VAL A 222 22.16 2.79 -17.13
C VAL A 222 23.54 3.13 -16.58
N THR A 223 24.60 2.75 -17.30
CA THR A 223 25.97 3.13 -16.95
C THR A 223 26.36 4.38 -17.72
N GLY A 224 27.21 5.24 -17.13
CA GLY A 224 27.77 6.41 -17.84
C GLY A 224 28.65 6.07 -19.06
N GLY A 225 28.90 4.78 -19.33
CA GLY A 225 29.56 4.28 -20.54
C GLY A 225 28.62 3.96 -21.70
N GLY A 226 27.30 4.08 -21.49
CA GLY A 226 26.26 3.85 -22.48
C GLY A 226 25.73 2.42 -22.58
N ALA A 227 26.06 1.54 -21.62
CA ALA A 227 25.36 0.26 -21.47
C ALA A 227 24.12 0.45 -20.59
N SER A 228 23.02 -0.19 -20.96
CA SER A 228 21.74 -0.12 -20.24
C SER A 228 21.03 -1.47 -20.18
N ASP A 229 20.16 -1.62 -19.19
CA ASP A 229 19.18 -2.71 -19.09
C ASP A 229 17.89 -2.22 -18.44
N TYR A 230 16.79 -2.95 -18.62
CA TYR A 230 15.50 -2.65 -17.99
C TYR A 230 14.79 -3.91 -17.47
N LEU A 231 13.92 -3.72 -16.49
CA LEU A 231 13.04 -4.75 -15.95
C LEU A 231 11.60 -4.22 -15.87
N ASP A 232 10.63 -4.91 -16.48
CA ASP A 232 9.21 -4.61 -16.31
C ASP A 232 8.73 -5.22 -14.97
N VAL A 233 8.34 -4.41 -14.02
CA VAL A 233 7.79 -4.85 -12.74
C VAL A 233 6.27 -4.67 -12.75
N ASN A 234 5.53 -5.76 -12.64
CA ASN A 234 4.09 -5.70 -12.45
C ASN A 234 3.77 -5.69 -10.95
N VAL A 235 3.40 -4.52 -10.43
CA VAL A 235 3.08 -4.28 -9.03
C VAL A 235 1.61 -4.62 -8.78
N SER A 236 1.36 -5.50 -7.81
CA SER A 236 0.03 -5.81 -7.28
C SER A 236 0.01 -5.76 -5.74
N GLY A 237 -1.18 -5.78 -5.14
CA GLY A 237 -1.33 -5.77 -3.67
C GLY A 237 -1.10 -4.41 -3.02
N VAL A 238 -0.97 -3.32 -3.79
CA VAL A 238 -0.87 -1.96 -3.22
C VAL A 238 -2.25 -1.43 -2.89
N GLY A 239 -2.48 -1.14 -1.61
CA GLY A 239 -3.73 -0.54 -1.12
C GLY A 239 -4.94 -1.49 -1.09
N ALA A 240 -4.79 -2.71 -1.59
CA ALA A 240 -5.68 -3.81 -1.25
C ALA A 240 -5.13 -4.42 0.03
N GLY A 241 -5.48 -3.88 1.20
CA GLY A 241 -5.37 -4.72 2.40
C GLY A 241 -6.22 -5.95 2.10
N SER A 242 -5.62 -7.11 1.85
CA SER A 242 -6.40 -8.33 1.76
C SER A 242 -7.08 -8.49 3.12
N ASP A 243 -8.40 -8.28 3.13
CA ASP A 243 -9.21 -8.62 4.27
C ASP A 243 -9.01 -10.11 4.51
N THR A 244 -8.26 -10.47 5.54
CA THR A 244 -8.24 -11.86 5.96
C THR A 244 -9.59 -12.12 6.60
N ILE A 245 -10.46 -12.85 5.91
CA ILE A 245 -11.68 -13.38 6.51
C ILE A 245 -11.27 -14.32 7.65
N ILE A 246 -11.62 -13.92 8.87
CA ILE A 246 -11.50 -14.77 10.05
C ILE A 246 -12.62 -15.79 9.98
N ASP A 247 -13.85 -15.31 9.79
CA ASP A 247 -15.03 -16.14 9.57
C ASP A 247 -16.12 -15.30 8.89
N ASN A 248 -16.80 -15.88 7.90
CA ASN A 248 -17.96 -15.30 7.23
C ASN A 248 -19.21 -16.19 7.33
N PHE A 249 -19.16 -17.29 8.07
CA PHE A 249 -20.26 -18.23 8.32
C PHE A 249 -20.87 -18.89 7.07
N GLU A 250 -20.27 -18.73 5.89
CA GLU A 250 -20.85 -19.14 4.60
C GLU A 250 -20.92 -20.66 4.40
N ASP A 251 -20.11 -21.41 5.14
CA ASP A 251 -20.17 -22.87 5.16
C ASP A 251 -21.30 -23.41 6.06
N ALA A 252 -21.95 -22.54 6.83
CA ALA A 252 -22.97 -22.84 7.82
C ALA A 252 -22.51 -23.88 8.86
N ASP A 253 -21.20 -23.99 9.10
CA ASP A 253 -20.62 -24.88 10.10
C ASP A 253 -20.42 -24.12 11.41
N ILE A 254 -21.10 -24.57 12.47
CA ILE A 254 -20.89 -24.02 13.82
C ILE A 254 -20.14 -25.01 14.72
N ASP A 255 -19.78 -26.19 14.21
CA ASP A 255 -19.06 -27.22 14.98
C ASP A 255 -17.57 -26.83 15.18
N GLU A 256 -17.09 -25.82 14.45
CA GLU A 256 -15.78 -25.18 14.63
C GLU A 256 -15.68 -24.29 15.87
N TYR A 257 -16.79 -24.11 16.59
CA TYR A 257 -16.83 -23.40 17.85
C TYR A 257 -17.15 -24.34 19.02
N GLY A 258 -16.83 -23.90 20.25
CA GLY A 258 -17.34 -24.51 21.48
C GLY A 258 -18.07 -23.51 22.39
N GLY A 259 -18.26 -23.87 23.66
CA GLY A 259 -19.08 -23.10 24.60
C GLY A 259 -20.57 -23.46 24.55
N ASP A 260 -21.46 -22.47 24.59
CA ASP A 260 -22.92 -22.62 24.55
C ASP A 260 -23.44 -22.79 23.11
N VAL A 261 -22.80 -23.62 22.27
CA VAL A 261 -23.12 -23.80 20.83
C VAL A 261 -24.61 -24.07 20.55
N ASN A 262 -25.33 -24.72 21.47
CA ASN A 262 -26.76 -24.98 21.34
C ASN A 262 -27.67 -23.74 21.51
N GLN A 263 -27.08 -22.57 21.77
CA GLN A 263 -27.73 -21.27 21.83
C GLN A 263 -27.49 -20.43 20.58
N PHE A 264 -26.80 -21.00 19.58
CA PHE A 264 -26.49 -20.35 18.32
C PHE A 264 -26.89 -21.23 17.14
N SER A 265 -27.19 -20.60 16.02
CA SER A 265 -27.45 -21.25 14.75
C SER A 265 -27.05 -20.34 13.60
N THR A 266 -26.90 -20.88 12.40
CA THR A 266 -26.78 -20.06 11.19
C THR A 266 -28.16 -19.65 10.69
N THR A 267 -28.27 -18.41 10.19
CA THR A 267 -29.48 -17.85 9.58
C THR A 267 -29.19 -17.36 8.17
N THR A 268 -30.22 -17.33 7.32
CA THR A 268 -30.14 -16.78 5.95
C THR A 268 -30.81 -15.41 5.82
N ASN A 269 -31.40 -14.91 6.91
CA ASN A 269 -32.05 -13.60 6.95
C ASN A 269 -32.17 -13.10 8.40
N PRO A 270 -31.44 -12.03 8.77
CA PRO A 270 -30.54 -11.25 7.92
C PRO A 270 -29.20 -11.99 7.67
N ALA A 271 -28.57 -11.72 6.53
CA ALA A 271 -27.15 -11.98 6.24
C ALA A 271 -26.57 -10.68 5.67
N PHE A 272 -25.41 -10.26 6.13
CA PHE A 272 -24.75 -9.02 5.71
C PHE A 272 -24.06 -9.21 4.37
N ASP A 273 -23.19 -10.22 4.29
CA ASP A 273 -22.56 -10.67 3.06
C ASP A 273 -22.87 -12.16 2.84
N GLY A 274 -22.96 -12.57 1.58
CA GLY A 274 -23.23 -13.98 1.26
C GLY A 274 -24.65 -14.48 1.61
N SER A 275 -24.71 -15.73 2.09
CA SER A 275 -25.92 -16.52 2.28
C SER A 275 -26.24 -16.83 3.74
N TYR A 276 -25.25 -16.84 4.62
CA TYR A 276 -25.38 -17.27 6.01
C TYR A 276 -24.75 -16.27 6.97
N ALA A 277 -25.29 -16.21 8.17
CA ALA A 277 -24.74 -15.42 9.27
C ALA A 277 -24.97 -16.15 10.60
N LEU A 278 -24.15 -15.86 11.61
CA LEU A 278 -24.31 -16.43 12.94
C LEU A 278 -25.42 -15.72 13.73
N GLN A 279 -26.43 -16.44 14.19
CA GLN A 279 -27.51 -15.89 15.00
C GLN A 279 -27.50 -16.48 16.42
N SER A 280 -27.62 -15.62 17.43
CA SER A 280 -27.98 -16.07 18.76
C SER A 280 -29.48 -16.39 18.85
N ASP A 281 -29.79 -17.59 19.32
CA ASP A 281 -31.16 -18.04 19.59
C ASP A 281 -31.58 -17.85 21.06
N SER A 282 -30.66 -17.41 21.91
CA SER A 282 -30.95 -17.21 23.33
C SER A 282 -31.88 -16.03 23.54
N ILE A 283 -32.83 -16.17 24.46
CA ILE A 283 -33.73 -15.09 24.90
C ILE A 283 -33.72 -14.95 26.44
N GLY A 284 -32.73 -15.57 27.07
CA GLY A 284 -32.57 -15.63 28.53
C GLY A 284 -31.74 -14.48 29.09
N ASN A 285 -31.67 -14.44 30.43
CA ASN A 285 -30.98 -13.38 31.18
C ASN A 285 -29.53 -13.72 31.51
N ALA A 286 -29.09 -14.93 31.16
CA ALA A 286 -27.69 -15.31 31.28
C ALA A 286 -27.02 -15.02 29.95
N VAL A 287 -25.84 -14.42 30.01
CA VAL A 287 -25.00 -14.24 28.83
C VAL A 287 -24.61 -15.62 28.30
N LYS A 288 -24.73 -15.80 26.99
CA LYS A 288 -24.37 -17.01 26.26
C LYS A 288 -23.24 -16.71 25.30
N TYR A 289 -22.23 -17.57 25.28
CA TYR A 289 -21.01 -17.39 24.49
C TYR A 289 -20.77 -18.61 23.62
N ILE A 290 -20.37 -18.37 22.37
CA ILE A 290 -19.75 -19.34 21.47
C ILE A 290 -18.33 -18.84 21.21
N ASN A 291 -17.33 -19.71 21.34
CA ASN A 291 -15.92 -19.31 21.27
C ASN A 291 -15.07 -20.33 20.52
N THR A 292 -13.91 -19.87 20.07
CA THR A 292 -13.00 -20.66 19.25
C THR A 292 -12.05 -21.55 20.06
N THR A 293 -11.77 -21.19 21.32
CA THR A 293 -10.83 -21.91 22.20
C THR A 293 -11.30 -23.30 22.63
N SER A 294 -12.61 -23.53 22.61
CA SER A 294 -13.21 -24.78 23.07
C SER A 294 -13.50 -25.77 21.94
N ALA A 295 -13.13 -25.43 20.70
CA ALA A 295 -13.44 -26.21 19.52
C ALA A 295 -12.54 -27.45 19.37
N PRO A 296 -13.10 -28.60 18.94
CA PRO A 296 -12.32 -29.83 18.73
C PRO A 296 -11.44 -29.81 17.47
N ALA A 297 -11.67 -28.85 16.55
CA ALA A 297 -10.88 -28.60 15.36
C ALA A 297 -10.52 -27.11 15.32
N ASN A 298 -9.23 -26.77 15.39
CA ASN A 298 -8.74 -25.40 15.30
C ASN A 298 -8.74 -24.92 13.84
N ASP A 299 -9.90 -24.93 13.18
CA ASP A 299 -9.99 -24.71 11.72
C ASP A 299 -10.11 -23.22 11.34
N LEU A 300 -10.31 -22.30 12.30
CA LEU A 300 -10.21 -20.85 12.08
C LEU A 300 -8.73 -20.41 12.15
N PRO A 301 -8.07 -20.12 11.02
CA PRO A 301 -6.62 -20.07 10.96
C PRO A 301 -6.00 -18.75 11.42
N GLU A 302 -6.79 -17.71 11.71
CA GLU A 302 -6.29 -16.34 11.76
C GLU A 302 -6.97 -15.42 12.82
N TYR A 303 -6.79 -15.74 14.09
CA TYR A 303 -7.21 -14.84 15.19
C TYR A 303 -6.57 -13.45 15.10
N PRO A 304 -7.31 -12.38 15.48
CA PRO A 304 -6.72 -11.07 15.67
C PRO A 304 -5.62 -11.11 16.74
N ARG A 305 -4.60 -10.28 16.61
CA ARG A 305 -3.53 -10.13 17.60
C ARG A 305 -3.33 -8.65 17.92
N GLU A 306 -2.61 -8.40 19.01
CA GLU A 306 -2.09 -7.05 19.29
C GLU A 306 -1.30 -6.55 18.06
N GLY A 307 -1.65 -5.36 17.58
CA GLY A 307 -1.17 -4.76 16.33
C GLY A 307 -2.13 -4.88 15.15
N ASP A 308 -3.12 -5.78 15.21
CA ASP A 308 -4.10 -5.94 14.13
C ASP A 308 -5.23 -4.91 14.24
N THR A 309 -5.84 -4.62 13.10
CA THR A 309 -7.18 -4.05 13.03
C THR A 309 -8.12 -5.15 12.52
N PHE A 310 -9.30 -5.26 13.10
CA PHE A 310 -10.30 -6.20 12.61
C PHE A 310 -11.69 -5.62 12.76
N ASN A 311 -12.63 -6.12 11.96
CA ASN A 311 -14.02 -5.71 12.06
C ASN A 311 -14.96 -6.89 11.98
N TYR A 312 -16.20 -6.65 12.41
CA TYR A 312 -17.32 -7.56 12.28
C TYR A 312 -18.60 -6.76 12.10
N ASN A 313 -19.59 -7.37 11.46
CA ASN A 313 -20.91 -6.80 11.32
C ASN A 313 -21.86 -7.39 12.35
N PHE A 314 -22.73 -6.57 12.93
CA PHE A 314 -23.79 -7.05 13.80
C PHE A 314 -25.16 -6.44 13.43
N TYR A 315 -26.20 -7.21 13.71
CA TYR A 315 -27.59 -6.85 13.46
C TYR A 315 -28.44 -7.13 14.70
N PRO A 316 -28.96 -6.10 15.38
CA PRO A 316 -29.92 -6.28 16.47
C PRO A 316 -31.29 -6.67 15.90
N ASN A 317 -31.69 -7.93 16.04
CA ASN A 317 -32.97 -8.41 15.48
C ASN A 317 -34.16 -7.95 16.33
N SER A 318 -34.02 -7.98 17.66
CA SER A 318 -35.09 -7.60 18.59
C SER A 318 -34.55 -7.29 19.98
N PHE A 319 -35.07 -6.24 20.59
CA PHE A 319 -34.88 -5.96 22.02
C PHE A 319 -35.93 -6.66 22.87
N SER A 320 -35.52 -7.23 24.01
CA SER A 320 -36.47 -7.70 25.01
C SER A 320 -37.00 -6.51 25.81
N THR A 321 -38.31 -6.34 25.87
CA THR A 321 -38.93 -5.30 26.71
C THR A 321 -38.75 -5.51 28.21
N ASN A 322 -38.21 -6.67 28.63
CA ASN A 322 -38.10 -7.06 30.03
C ASN A 322 -36.66 -7.35 30.48
N HIS A 323 -35.68 -7.33 29.57
CA HIS A 323 -34.31 -7.76 29.84
C HIS A 323 -33.32 -6.80 29.17
N GLN A 324 -32.17 -6.63 29.79
CA GLN A 324 -31.04 -5.92 29.18
C GLN A 324 -30.62 -6.74 27.95
N TYR A 325 -30.87 -6.18 26.76
CA TYR A 325 -30.27 -6.69 25.54
C TYR A 325 -28.79 -6.33 25.58
N ARG A 326 -27.92 -7.32 25.36
CA ARG A 326 -26.47 -7.15 25.21
C ARG A 326 -26.01 -8.01 24.05
N ALA A 327 -25.49 -7.40 22.99
CA ALA A 327 -24.64 -8.08 22.01
C ALA A 327 -23.19 -7.91 22.43
N LEU A 328 -22.36 -8.94 22.26
CA LEU A 328 -20.96 -8.85 22.66
C LEU A 328 -20.03 -9.62 21.73
N VAL A 329 -18.81 -9.12 21.61
CA VAL A 329 -17.66 -9.82 21.02
C VAL A 329 -16.49 -9.73 21.99
N GLY A 330 -15.96 -10.89 22.37
CA GLY A 330 -14.80 -11.04 23.23
C GLY A 330 -13.55 -11.40 22.42
N PHE A 331 -12.40 -10.83 22.78
CA PHE A 331 -11.09 -11.18 22.22
C PHE A 331 -9.98 -11.00 23.25
N GLY A 332 -8.89 -11.76 23.14
CA GLY A 332 -7.76 -11.66 24.08
C GLY A 332 -7.11 -13.01 24.40
N GLU A 333 -6.35 -13.04 25.49
CA GLU A 333 -5.62 -14.23 25.94
C GLU A 333 -6.31 -14.90 27.13
N THR A 334 -6.76 -16.15 26.97
CA THR A 334 -7.47 -16.91 28.01
C THR A 334 -6.58 -17.38 29.16
N SER A 335 -5.27 -17.50 28.94
CA SER A 335 -4.31 -18.03 29.92
C SER A 335 -3.66 -16.99 30.82
N GLY A 336 -4.48 -16.10 31.41
CA GLY A 336 -4.00 -15.11 32.39
C GLY A 336 -3.48 -13.81 31.79
N GLY A 337 -3.75 -13.57 30.50
CA GLY A 337 -3.63 -12.26 29.89
C GLY A 337 -4.92 -11.44 30.02
N LYS A 338 -5.02 -10.38 29.22
CA LYS A 338 -6.21 -9.53 29.19
C LYS A 338 -7.27 -10.11 28.25
N ILE A 339 -8.53 -9.95 28.65
CA ILE A 339 -9.71 -10.22 27.82
C ILE A 339 -10.45 -8.90 27.62
N TYR A 340 -10.64 -8.55 26.36
CA TYR A 340 -11.44 -7.43 25.90
C TYR A 340 -12.83 -7.92 25.56
N GLU A 341 -13.84 -7.15 25.98
CA GLU A 341 -15.24 -7.36 25.62
C GLU A 341 -15.76 -6.05 25.03
N VAL A 342 -16.13 -6.08 23.75
CA VAL A 342 -16.97 -5.05 23.14
C VAL A 342 -18.41 -5.45 23.37
N SER A 343 -19.20 -4.59 24.00
CA SER A 343 -20.61 -4.83 24.21
C SER A 343 -21.47 -3.66 23.73
N ILE A 344 -22.64 -4.01 23.20
CA ILE A 344 -23.68 -3.08 22.77
C ILE A 344 -24.94 -3.42 23.54
N ASP A 345 -25.27 -2.57 24.50
CA ASP A 345 -26.44 -2.72 25.36
C ASP A 345 -27.59 -1.84 24.89
N GLU A 346 -28.84 -2.28 25.03
CA GLU A 346 -30.00 -1.40 24.91
C GLU A 346 -30.52 -1.05 26.33
N THR A 347 -30.62 0.24 26.62
CA THR A 347 -30.94 0.74 27.97
C THR A 347 -32.42 1.05 28.20
N GLY A 348 -33.29 0.65 27.26
CA GLY A 348 -34.65 1.17 27.11
C GLY A 348 -34.65 2.46 26.28
N ASP A 349 -35.76 2.75 25.62
CA ASP A 349 -35.96 3.92 24.74
C ASP A 349 -35.13 3.93 23.44
N ASN A 350 -34.65 2.76 22.96
CA ASN A 350 -33.79 2.62 21.77
C ASN A 350 -32.43 3.34 21.91
N THR A 351 -32.02 3.70 23.12
CA THR A 351 -30.67 4.22 23.36
C THR A 351 -29.72 3.06 23.59
N GLY A 352 -28.79 2.90 22.63
CA GLY A 352 -27.67 1.99 22.73
C GLY A 352 -26.59 2.54 23.66
N ASN A 353 -25.97 1.66 24.44
CA ASN A 353 -24.73 1.92 25.16
C ASN A 353 -23.64 1.06 24.54
N PHE A 354 -22.64 1.70 23.94
CA PHE A 354 -21.47 1.08 23.36
C PHE A 354 -20.36 1.07 24.39
N GLU A 355 -19.93 -0.11 24.82
CA GLU A 355 -19.01 -0.29 25.93
C GLU A 355 -17.83 -1.17 25.49
N LEU A 356 -16.62 -0.75 25.82
CA LEU A 356 -15.41 -1.55 25.75
C LEU A 356 -14.91 -1.79 27.17
N THR A 357 -14.85 -3.06 27.57
CA THR A 357 -14.31 -3.49 28.86
C THR A 357 -13.05 -4.32 28.65
N VAL A 358 -11.99 -4.05 29.40
CA VAL A 358 -10.81 -4.91 29.50
C VAL A 358 -10.73 -5.49 30.91
N SER A 359 -10.46 -6.79 31.03
CA SER A 359 -10.34 -7.50 32.30
C SER A 359 -9.04 -8.30 32.37
N ASN A 360 -8.37 -8.33 33.54
CA ASN A 360 -7.04 -8.92 33.68
C ASN A 360 -6.83 -9.73 34.97
N GLY A 361 -7.90 -10.33 35.50
CA GLY A 361 -7.87 -11.10 36.76
C GLY A 361 -7.73 -10.27 38.04
N ASP A 362 -7.06 -9.11 37.97
CA ASP A 362 -6.84 -8.18 39.08
C ASP A 362 -7.83 -6.99 39.08
N GLY A 363 -8.54 -6.75 37.96
CA GLY A 363 -9.55 -5.72 37.84
C GLY A 363 -10.17 -5.63 36.44
N SER A 364 -11.00 -4.62 36.24
CA SER A 364 -11.53 -4.24 34.93
C SER A 364 -11.48 -2.74 34.71
N GLU A 365 -11.18 -2.31 33.48
CA GLU A 365 -11.34 -0.94 33.00
C GLU A 365 -12.43 -0.93 31.94
N THR A 366 -13.25 0.12 31.94
CA THR A 366 -14.41 0.25 31.07
C THR A 366 -14.48 1.65 30.49
N SER A 367 -14.79 1.74 29.20
CA SER A 367 -15.00 2.96 28.43
C SER A 367 -16.33 2.84 27.69
N ASP A 368 -17.21 3.83 27.80
CA ASP A 368 -18.56 3.78 27.24
C ASP A 368 -18.96 5.05 26.47
N SER A 369 -19.89 4.89 25.53
CA SER A 369 -20.52 5.95 24.76
C SER A 369 -21.95 5.56 24.40
N THR A 370 -22.89 6.51 24.48
CA THR A 370 -24.29 6.29 24.11
C THR A 370 -24.58 6.69 22.66
N PHE A 371 -25.50 6.01 22.00
CA PHE A 371 -25.92 6.29 20.62
C PHE A 371 -27.38 5.87 20.38
N ASP A 372 -27.96 6.29 19.26
CA ASP A 372 -29.30 5.84 18.86
C ASP A 372 -29.19 4.49 18.14
N LEU A 373 -29.75 3.44 18.73
CA LEU A 373 -29.69 2.08 18.18
C LEU A 373 -31.05 1.69 17.57
N SER A 374 -31.04 1.23 16.33
CA SER A 374 -32.23 0.77 15.63
C SER A 374 -32.18 -0.75 15.41
N THR A 375 -33.24 -1.46 15.81
CA THR A 375 -33.41 -2.85 15.37
C THR A 375 -33.54 -2.91 13.86
N GLY A 376 -33.09 -4.00 13.25
CA GLY A 376 -33.33 -4.22 11.83
C GLY A 376 -32.33 -3.55 10.89
N THR A 377 -31.20 -3.09 11.44
CA THR A 377 -30.15 -2.36 10.71
C THR A 377 -28.81 -3.04 10.96
N TRP A 378 -27.98 -3.15 9.94
CA TRP A 378 -26.60 -3.62 10.10
C TRP A 378 -25.72 -2.47 10.58
N TYR A 379 -24.78 -2.82 11.44
CA TYR A 379 -23.73 -1.94 11.92
C TYR A 379 -22.39 -2.64 11.73
N GLU A 380 -21.33 -1.87 11.54
CA GLU A 380 -19.96 -2.37 11.50
C GLU A 380 -19.24 -1.91 12.78
N VAL A 381 -18.50 -2.83 13.39
CA VAL A 381 -17.64 -2.54 14.53
C VAL A 381 -16.20 -2.79 14.10
N GLU A 382 -15.38 -1.75 14.14
CA GLU A 382 -13.95 -1.82 13.89
C GLU A 382 -13.19 -1.77 15.22
N VAL A 383 -12.25 -2.69 15.40
CA VAL A 383 -11.37 -2.81 16.56
C VAL A 383 -9.93 -2.57 16.10
N GLU A 384 -9.37 -1.44 16.48
CA GLU A 384 -7.94 -1.15 16.38
C GLU A 384 -7.25 -1.66 17.65
N TRP A 385 -6.70 -2.87 17.61
CA TRP A 385 -6.03 -3.47 18.76
C TRP A 385 -4.57 -3.01 18.83
N GLY A 386 -4.36 -1.75 19.19
CA GLY A 386 -3.02 -1.17 19.33
C GLY A 386 -2.24 -1.73 20.52
N THR A 387 -0.92 -1.52 20.51
CA THR A 387 -0.01 -1.92 21.59
C THR A 387 -0.10 -1.06 22.85
N ASP A 388 -0.58 0.17 22.68
CA ASP A 388 -0.73 1.15 23.77
C ASP A 388 -2.18 1.31 24.19
N ASP A 389 -3.09 1.35 23.24
CA ASP A 389 -4.51 1.59 23.43
C ASP A 389 -5.31 0.65 22.51
N VAL A 390 -6.47 0.20 22.97
CA VAL A 390 -7.47 -0.48 22.13
C VAL A 390 -8.58 0.51 21.84
N VAL A 391 -8.76 0.83 20.56
CA VAL A 391 -9.82 1.74 20.09
C VAL A 391 -10.87 0.91 19.38
N VAL A 392 -12.13 1.12 19.73
CA VAL A 392 -13.25 0.45 19.07
C VAL A 392 -14.22 1.50 18.56
N THR A 393 -14.56 1.38 17.29
CA THR A 393 -15.41 2.33 16.57
C THR A 393 -16.64 1.61 16.02
N LEU A 394 -17.81 2.21 16.22
CA LEU A 394 -19.09 1.74 15.72
C LEU A 394 -19.55 2.64 14.58
N THR A 395 -19.86 2.06 13.42
CA THR A 395 -20.34 2.78 12.23
C THR A 395 -21.64 2.19 11.69
N GLU A 396 -22.43 3.02 11.03
CA GLU A 396 -23.49 2.55 10.11
C GLU A 396 -22.87 2.04 8.81
N THR A 397 -23.62 1.24 8.04
CA THR A 397 -23.17 0.70 6.75
C THR A 397 -22.81 1.74 5.68
N ASP A 398 -23.19 3.01 5.86
CA ASP A 398 -22.79 4.10 4.99
C ASP A 398 -21.46 4.77 5.40
N GLY A 399 -20.81 4.25 6.45
CA GLY A 399 -19.56 4.75 7.02
C GLY A 399 -19.74 5.84 8.09
N THR A 400 -20.97 6.20 8.46
CA THR A 400 -21.21 7.20 9.51
C THR A 400 -20.81 6.65 10.88
N GLU A 401 -19.84 7.29 11.53
CA GLU A 401 -19.43 6.97 12.91
C GLU A 401 -20.52 7.36 13.92
N LEU A 402 -20.94 6.39 14.74
CA LEU A 402 -21.96 6.56 15.78
C LEU A 402 -21.35 6.69 17.18
N ALA A 403 -20.32 5.91 17.46
CA ALA A 403 -19.64 5.88 18.76
C ALA A 403 -18.19 5.40 18.61
N SER A 404 -17.33 5.84 19.52
CA SER A 404 -15.95 5.36 19.65
C SER A 404 -15.55 5.35 21.12
N VAL A 405 -14.89 4.27 21.54
CA VAL A 405 -14.45 4.03 22.92
C VAL A 405 -12.99 3.55 22.93
N THR A 406 -12.29 3.78 24.05
CA THR A 406 -10.86 3.47 24.17
C THR A 406 -10.49 3.04 25.59
N VAL A 407 -9.64 2.03 25.71
CA VAL A 407 -9.03 1.54 26.98
C VAL A 407 -7.52 1.31 26.81
N ASP A 408 -6.76 1.22 27.92
CA ASP A 408 -5.30 0.96 27.89
C ASP A 408 -4.98 -0.47 27.42
N GLY A 409 -4.27 -0.57 26.31
CA GLY A 409 -3.91 -1.79 25.61
C GLY A 409 -2.63 -2.48 26.10
N LYS A 410 -1.83 -1.85 26.96
CA LYS A 410 -0.43 -2.29 27.19
C LYS A 410 -0.26 -3.71 27.73
N GLY A 411 0.53 -4.51 27.01
CA GLY A 411 1.21 -5.69 27.54
C GLY A 411 0.51 -7.02 27.27
N ASP A 412 -0.13 -7.19 26.12
CA ASP A 412 -1.00 -8.33 25.84
C ASP A 412 -0.40 -9.30 24.83
N GLY A 413 -0.33 -10.58 25.21
CA GLY A 413 0.28 -11.63 24.40
C GLY A 413 -0.57 -12.14 23.24
N GLY A 414 -1.14 -11.28 22.39
CA GLY A 414 -2.01 -11.67 21.25
C GLY A 414 -3.31 -12.39 21.66
N ALA A 415 -4.26 -12.60 20.74
CA ALA A 415 -5.43 -13.43 21.06
C ALA A 415 -5.18 -14.91 20.81
N ASP A 416 -5.67 -15.72 21.72
CA ASP A 416 -5.97 -17.13 21.50
C ASP A 416 -7.49 -17.39 21.40
N GLU A 417 -8.32 -16.36 21.62
CA GLU A 417 -9.78 -16.46 21.61
C GLU A 417 -10.45 -15.34 20.80
N LEU A 418 -11.46 -15.73 20.02
CA LEU A 418 -12.55 -14.87 19.58
C LEU A 418 -13.86 -15.50 20.09
N ALA A 419 -14.75 -14.68 20.65
CA ALA A 419 -16.02 -15.15 21.20
C ALA A 419 -17.16 -14.23 20.79
N PHE A 420 -18.32 -14.82 20.47
CA PHE A 420 -19.56 -14.10 20.21
C PHE A 420 -20.55 -14.41 21.32
N GLY A 421 -21.29 -13.40 21.74
CA GLY A 421 -22.30 -13.62 22.78
C GLY A 421 -23.53 -12.75 22.70
N ASN A 422 -24.52 -13.17 23.47
CA ASN A 422 -25.77 -12.43 23.61
C ASN A 422 -26.37 -12.61 25.01
N GLN A 423 -27.06 -11.56 25.46
CA GLN A 423 -28.01 -11.58 26.57
C GLN A 423 -29.31 -10.90 26.14
N GLY A 424 -30.46 -11.44 26.55
CA GLY A 424 -31.72 -10.69 26.54
C GLY A 424 -32.30 -10.32 25.17
N GLY A 425 -31.93 -10.96 24.06
CA GLY A 425 -32.59 -10.77 22.77
C GLY A 425 -31.96 -11.58 21.65
N ARG A 426 -32.27 -11.27 20.39
CA ARG A 426 -31.64 -11.92 19.24
C ARG A 426 -30.68 -10.94 18.57
N THR A 427 -29.48 -11.42 18.29
CA THR A 427 -28.45 -10.71 17.54
C THR A 427 -27.93 -11.63 16.45
N THR A 428 -27.66 -11.08 15.28
CA THR A 428 -26.94 -11.74 14.20
C THR A 428 -25.56 -11.09 14.05
N PHE A 429 -24.51 -11.90 13.87
CA PHE A 429 -23.14 -11.50 13.58
C PHE A 429 -22.75 -12.02 12.20
N ASP A 430 -21.91 -11.29 11.49
CA ASP A 430 -21.46 -11.68 10.16
C ASP A 430 -20.10 -11.07 9.82
N TYR A 431 -19.44 -11.66 8.82
CA TYR A 431 -18.29 -11.12 8.09
C TYR A 431 -17.16 -10.57 8.97
N VAL A 432 -16.59 -11.45 9.80
CA VAL A 432 -15.45 -11.10 10.63
C VAL A 432 -14.17 -11.17 9.83
N ARG A 433 -13.43 -10.06 9.77
CA ARG A 433 -12.20 -9.96 8.98
C ARG A 433 -11.14 -9.11 9.67
N LYS A 434 -9.87 -9.41 9.43
CA LYS A 434 -8.76 -8.52 9.76
C LYS A 434 -8.52 -7.56 8.61
N THR A 435 -8.50 -6.27 8.92
CA THR A 435 -8.04 -5.24 8.00
C THR A 435 -6.57 -4.98 8.31
N ARG A 436 -5.70 -5.00 7.30
CA ARG A 436 -4.29 -4.66 7.54
C ARG A 436 -4.23 -3.25 8.10
N ALA A 437 -3.54 -3.07 9.25
CA ALA A 437 -3.32 -1.77 9.85
C ALA A 437 -2.75 -0.82 8.79
N GLY A 438 -3.56 0.12 8.31
CA GLY A 438 -3.03 1.27 7.59
C GLY A 438 -2.04 1.98 8.52
N PRO A 439 -1.02 2.70 7.98
CA PRO A 439 -0.19 3.55 8.83
C PRO A 439 -1.15 4.42 9.66
N ALA A 440 -1.06 4.31 10.99
CA ALA A 440 -1.93 4.98 11.95
C ALA A 440 -1.93 6.49 11.69
N THR A 441 -2.80 6.93 10.79
CA THR A 441 -2.83 8.31 10.28
C THR A 441 -3.93 9.11 10.95
N ARG A 442 -4.81 8.46 11.73
CA ARG A 442 -5.63 9.12 12.74
C ARG A 442 -4.79 9.38 13.98
N ALA A 443 -3.96 10.41 13.93
CA ALA A 443 -3.48 11.06 15.15
C ALA A 443 -4.71 11.67 15.85
N TYR A 444 -5.41 10.89 16.67
CA TYR A 444 -6.45 11.41 17.53
C TYR A 444 -5.81 12.49 18.42
N PRO A 445 -6.29 13.74 18.39
CA PRO A 445 -5.79 14.75 19.30
C PRO A 445 -6.09 14.27 20.71
N ARG A 446 -5.05 13.84 21.44
CA ARG A 446 -5.14 13.53 22.87
C ARG A 446 -5.94 14.64 23.53
N ARG A 447 -7.12 14.31 24.06
CA ARG A 447 -7.95 15.24 24.83
C ARG A 447 -7.07 15.75 25.97
N ALA A 448 -6.57 16.97 25.81
CA ALA A 448 -5.87 17.66 26.89
C ALA A 448 -6.87 17.76 28.05
N GLU A 449 -6.52 17.13 29.17
CA GLU A 449 -7.24 17.22 30.43
C GLU A 449 -7.66 18.67 30.68
N GLN A 450 -8.97 18.90 30.67
CA GLN A 450 -9.55 20.16 31.09
C GLN A 450 -9.53 20.22 32.63
N LEU A 451 -8.33 20.33 33.20
CA LEU A 451 -8.16 20.77 34.58
C LEU A 451 -8.45 22.28 34.65
N SER A 452 -9.69 22.65 34.96
CA SER A 452 -9.94 23.96 35.57
C SER A 452 -11.14 23.99 36.52
N ARG A 453 -10.79 24.10 37.81
CA ARG A 453 -11.47 24.70 38.97
C ARG A 453 -12.74 24.09 39.55
#